data_AF-A0A7S1VIS8-F1
#
_entry.id   AF-A0A7S1VIS8-F1
#
_cell.length_a   1.000
_cell.length_b   1.000
_cell.length_c   1.000
_cell.angle_alpha   90.00
_cell.angle_beta   90.00
_cell.angle_gamma   90.00
#
_symmetry.space_group_name_H-M   'P 1'
#
loop_
_entity.id
_entity.type
_entity.pdbx_description
1 polymer ?
#
loop_
_entity_poly.entity_id
_entity_poly.type
_entity_poly.pdbx_seq_one_letter_code
_entity_poly.pdbx_strand_id
1 'polypeptide(L)'
;KYLNAAVAGEMTDQASQEMLLAAARATASAIAELVKQTNGAAKSLTDGKQMKDLLVAGKHMGKVGEQQSAAAIVLAPAAVNPEARGVLNAVTQKMNEEVQELLRAAQATSLSPAQLDALLKSAKDVQDA
;
A
#
# COMPACT_ATOMS: atom_id res chain seq x y z
N LYS A 1 -3.37 11.51 2.31
CA LYS A 1 -4.03 12.77 1.80
C LYS A 1 -3.24 13.48 0.69
N TYR A 2 -1.95 13.21 0.53
CA TYR A 2 -1.07 13.93 -0.40
C TYR A 2 -1.18 13.44 -1.85
N LEU A 3 -1.38 12.14 -2.08
CA LEU A 3 -1.61 11.57 -3.43
C LEU A 3 -2.87 12.15 -4.11
N ASN A 4 -3.98 12.26 -3.37
CA ASN A 4 -5.23 12.83 -3.91
C ASN A 4 -5.14 14.33 -4.22
N ALA A 5 -4.28 15.07 -3.51
CA ALA A 5 -4.04 16.49 -3.77
C ALA A 5 -3.17 16.70 -5.01
N ALA A 6 -2.16 15.83 -5.22
CA ALA A 6 -1.32 15.85 -6.42
C ALA A 6 -2.17 15.65 -7.70
N VAL A 7 -3.16 14.75 -7.67
CA VAL A 7 -3.97 14.40 -8.84
C VAL A 7 -5.02 15.49 -9.24
N ALA A 8 -5.23 16.51 -8.40
CA ALA A 8 -6.33 17.48 -8.53
C ALA A 8 -6.17 18.56 -9.62
N GLY A 9 -5.03 18.67 -10.32
CA GLY A 9 -4.98 19.34 -11.62
C GLY A 9 -3.99 20.49 -11.86
N GLU A 10 -2.92 20.66 -11.08
CA GLU A 10 -1.88 21.67 -11.38
C GLU A 10 -0.44 21.12 -11.48
N MET A 11 -0.24 19.82 -11.73
CA MET A 11 1.10 19.22 -11.75
C MET A 11 1.88 19.45 -13.06
N THR A 12 2.18 20.69 -13.44
CA THR A 12 3.05 20.98 -14.61
C THR A 12 4.51 21.24 -14.23
N ASP A 13 4.80 21.43 -12.95
CA ASP A 13 6.14 21.76 -12.46
C ASP A 13 6.88 20.53 -11.91
N GLN A 14 8.21 20.61 -11.94
CA GLN A 14 9.11 19.56 -11.48
C GLN A 14 8.90 19.20 -10.00
N ALA A 15 8.54 20.17 -9.15
CA ALA A 15 8.36 19.92 -7.72
C ALA A 15 7.13 19.04 -7.47
N SER A 16 6.05 19.25 -8.21
CA SER A 16 4.87 18.37 -8.18
C SER A 16 5.21 16.92 -8.56
N GLN A 17 5.99 16.72 -9.63
CA GLN A 17 6.42 15.38 -10.05
C GLN A 17 7.32 14.72 -9.00
N GLU A 18 8.24 15.47 -8.41
CA GLU A 18 9.10 15.01 -7.32
C GLU A 18 8.28 14.64 -6.08
N MET A 19 7.23 15.39 -5.74
CA MET A 19 6.31 15.07 -4.65
C MET A 19 5.56 13.75 -4.90
N LEU A 20 5.08 13.51 -6.12
CA LEU A 20 4.39 12.26 -6.46
C LEU A 20 5.34 11.06 -6.41
N LEU A 21 6.58 11.22 -6.90
CA LEU A 21 7.62 10.20 -6.79
C LEU A 21 8.03 9.95 -5.34
N ALA A 22 8.13 11.00 -4.52
CA ALA A 22 8.43 10.90 -3.10
C ALA A 22 7.31 10.16 -2.36
N ALA A 23 6.05 10.48 -2.64
CA ALA A 23 4.90 9.79 -2.08
C ALA A 23 4.89 8.31 -2.48
N ALA A 24 5.09 7.99 -3.76
CA ALA A 24 5.17 6.60 -4.21
C ALA A 24 6.31 5.80 -3.56
N ARG A 25 7.47 6.41 -3.35
CA ARG A 25 8.58 5.80 -2.60
C ARG A 25 8.22 5.57 -1.13
N ALA A 26 7.57 6.55 -0.50
CA ALA A 26 7.10 6.42 0.87
C ALA A 26 6.08 5.29 1.00
N THR A 27 5.11 5.21 0.09
CA THR A 27 4.12 4.12 0.07
C THR A 27 4.79 2.78 -0.16
N ALA A 28 5.72 2.65 -1.11
CA ALA A 28 6.47 1.41 -1.34
C ALA A 28 7.25 0.96 -0.09
N SER A 29 7.89 1.90 0.62
CA SER A 29 8.58 1.60 1.88
C SER A 29 7.61 1.15 2.98
N ALA A 30 6.46 1.81 3.11
CA ALA A 30 5.43 1.42 4.07
C ALA A 30 4.86 0.03 3.77
N ILE A 31 4.67 -0.29 2.48
CA ILE A 31 4.20 -1.61 2.04
C ILE A 31 5.25 -2.68 2.34
N ALA A 32 6.53 -2.41 2.09
CA ALA A 32 7.60 -3.35 2.42
C ALA A 32 7.65 -3.68 3.92
N GLU A 33 7.47 -2.67 4.78
CA GLU A 33 7.42 -2.86 6.22
C GLU A 33 6.13 -3.60 6.65
N LEU A 34 4.97 -3.26 6.07
CA LEU A 34 3.72 -3.98 6.31
C LEU A 34 3.87 -5.47 5.95
N VAL A 35 4.38 -5.79 4.76
CA VAL A 35 4.59 -7.18 4.31
C VAL A 35 5.57 -7.92 5.23
N LYS A 36 6.64 -7.25 5.67
CA LYS A 36 7.60 -7.82 6.63
C LYS A 36 6.93 -8.13 7.97
N GLN A 37 6.10 -7.24 8.49
CA GLN A 37 5.34 -7.47 9.72
C GLN A 37 4.30 -8.58 9.54
N THR A 38 3.60 -8.62 8.41
CA THR A 38 2.65 -9.70 8.06
C THR A 38 3.35 -11.05 8.06
N ASN A 39 4.53 -11.14 7.45
CA ASN A 39 5.34 -12.36 7.44
C ASN A 39 5.84 -12.74 8.84
N GLY A 40 6.20 -11.76 9.67
CA GLY A 40 6.57 -11.99 11.07
C GLY A 40 5.40 -12.51 11.90
N ALA A 41 4.23 -11.90 11.76
CA ALA A 41 2.99 -12.27 12.42
C ALA A 41 2.51 -13.66 11.99
N ALA A 42 2.60 -13.99 10.70
CA ALA A 42 2.24 -15.31 10.19
C ALA A 42 3.07 -16.44 10.82
N LYS A 43 4.34 -16.20 11.16
CA LYS A 43 5.20 -17.21 11.81
C LYS A 43 4.80 -17.53 13.25
N SER A 44 4.07 -16.64 13.92
CA SER A 44 3.55 -16.90 15.27
C SER A 44 2.20 -17.62 15.28
N LEU A 45 1.57 -17.79 14.12
CA LEU A 45 0.29 -18.50 14.03
C LEU A 45 0.51 -20.01 14.05
N THR A 46 -0.26 -20.70 14.89
CA THR A 46 -0.27 -22.16 14.97
C THR A 46 -1.28 -22.80 14.03
N ASP A 47 -2.30 -22.03 13.61
CA ASP A 47 -3.29 -22.45 12.62
C ASP A 47 -2.73 -22.25 11.20
N GLY A 48 -2.48 -23.37 10.51
CA GLY A 48 -1.93 -23.36 9.16
C GLY A 48 -2.82 -22.70 8.10
N LYS A 49 -4.15 -22.68 8.29
CA LYS A 49 -5.07 -21.95 7.41
C LYS A 49 -4.95 -20.44 7.65
N GLN A 50 -5.00 -19.99 8.90
CA GLN A 50 -4.84 -18.56 9.23
C GLN A 50 -3.46 -18.04 8.78
N MET A 51 -2.40 -18.83 8.99
CA MET A 51 -1.06 -18.52 8.50
C MET A 51 -1.03 -18.36 6.98
N LYS A 52 -1.61 -19.30 6.24
CA LYS A 52 -1.65 -19.25 4.77
C LYS A 52 -2.45 -18.06 4.28
N ASP A 53 -3.63 -17.82 4.84
CA ASP A 53 -4.51 -16.70 4.45
C ASP A 53 -3.80 -15.35 4.67
N LEU A 54 -3.11 -15.19 5.80
CA LEU A 54 -2.34 -13.97 6.12
C LEU A 54 -1.13 -13.79 5.18
N LEU A 55 -0.41 -14.86 4.85
CA LEU A 55 0.70 -14.82 3.89
C LEU A 55 0.25 -14.51 2.46
N VAL A 56 -0.90 -15.05 2.04
CA VAL A 56 -1.49 -14.75 0.73
C VAL A 56 -1.86 -13.27 0.65
N ALA A 57 -2.52 -12.73 1.68
CA ALA A 57 -2.86 -11.32 1.75
C ALA A 57 -1.60 -10.43 1.72
N GLY A 58 -0.57 -10.78 2.50
CA GLY A 58 0.73 -10.08 2.46
C GLY A 58 1.39 -10.10 1.07
N LYS A 59 1.32 -11.23 0.35
CA LYS A 59 1.87 -11.34 -1.00
C LYS A 59 1.11 -10.49 -2.02
N HIS A 60 -0.23 -10.47 -1.94
CA HIS A 60 -1.05 -9.63 -2.81
C HIS A 60 -0.75 -8.14 -2.57
N MET A 61 -0.66 -7.74 -1.31
CA MET A 61 -0.30 -6.38 -0.91
C MET A 61 1.07 -5.97 -1.47
N GLY A 62 2.08 -6.84 -1.36
CA GLY A 62 3.40 -6.58 -1.94
C GLY A 62 3.35 -6.38 -3.46
N LYS A 63 2.61 -7.24 -4.18
CA LYS A 63 2.45 -7.12 -5.63
C LYS A 63 1.77 -5.81 -6.03
N VAL A 64 0.76 -5.37 -5.29
CA VAL A 64 0.07 -4.10 -5.58
C VAL A 64 0.95 -2.90 -5.25
N GLY A 65 1.79 -2.97 -4.22
CA GLY A 65 2.80 -1.93 -3.95
C GLY A 65 3.83 -1.78 -5.06
N GLU A 66 4.30 -2.89 -5.62
CA GLU A 66 5.19 -2.88 -6.80
C GLU A 66 4.50 -2.24 -8.01
N GLN A 67 3.23 -2.59 -8.26
CA GLN A 67 2.42 -2.00 -9.33
C GLN A 67 2.22 -0.49 -9.15
N GLN A 68 1.95 -0.03 -7.92
CA GLN A 68 1.77 1.38 -7.60
C GLN A 68 3.08 2.16 -7.80
N SER A 69 4.20 1.64 -7.30
CA SER A 69 5.51 2.25 -7.47
C SER A 69 5.90 2.36 -8.95
N ALA A 70 5.70 1.28 -9.72
CA ALA A 70 5.94 1.29 -11.16
C ALA A 70 5.02 2.29 -11.89
N ALA A 71 3.72 2.31 -11.56
CA ALA A 71 2.77 3.24 -12.14
C ALA A 71 3.15 4.70 -11.82
N ALA A 72 3.54 5.00 -10.58
CA ALA A 72 3.97 6.34 -10.20
C ALA A 72 5.25 6.77 -10.93
N ILE A 73 6.25 5.88 -11.07
CA ILE A 73 7.48 6.19 -11.80
C ILE A 73 7.20 6.49 -13.28
N VAL A 74 6.34 5.68 -13.92
CA VAL A 74 6.04 5.81 -15.35
C VAL A 74 5.09 6.96 -15.64
N LEU A 75 4.11 7.18 -14.77
CA LEU A 75 3.01 8.11 -15.03
C LEU A 75 3.17 9.46 -14.34
N ALA A 76 4.11 9.64 -13.40
CA ALA A 76 4.35 10.93 -12.76
C ALA A 76 4.64 12.07 -13.76
N PRO A 77 5.47 11.87 -14.80
CA PRO A 77 5.70 12.92 -15.81
C PRO A 77 4.45 13.24 -16.65
N ALA A 78 3.50 12.29 -16.71
CA ALA A 78 2.26 12.41 -17.47
C ALA A 78 1.04 12.66 -16.57
N ALA A 79 1.22 12.98 -15.28
CA ALA A 79 0.11 13.10 -14.31
C ALA A 79 -0.85 14.25 -14.61
N VAL A 80 -0.53 15.15 -15.55
CA VAL A 80 -1.48 16.13 -16.09
C VAL A 80 -2.50 15.50 -17.04
N ASN A 81 -2.16 14.38 -17.68
CA ASN A 81 -3.06 13.63 -18.54
C ASN A 81 -4.15 12.95 -17.68
N PRO A 82 -5.44 13.20 -17.94
CA PRO A 82 -6.56 12.55 -17.24
C PRO A 82 -6.50 11.01 -17.25
N GLU A 83 -5.99 10.40 -18.31
CA GLU A 83 -5.86 8.94 -18.40
C GLU A 83 -4.80 8.42 -17.43
N ALA A 84 -3.63 9.07 -17.38
CA ALA A 84 -2.56 8.73 -16.44
C ALA A 84 -3.04 8.90 -14.98
N ARG A 85 -3.81 9.95 -14.70
CA ARG A 85 -4.49 10.14 -13.40
C ARG A 85 -5.49 9.04 -13.10
N GLY A 86 -6.29 8.65 -14.08
CA GLY A 86 -7.23 7.53 -13.95
C GLY A 86 -6.52 6.24 -13.55
N VAL A 87 -5.39 5.93 -14.18
CA VAL A 87 -4.58 4.75 -13.84
C VAL A 87 -3.98 4.87 -12.43
N LEU A 88 -3.39 6.01 -12.08
CA LEU A 88 -2.83 6.22 -10.73
C LEU A 88 -3.89 6.10 -9.63
N ASN A 89 -5.07 6.66 -9.85
CA ASN A 89 -6.20 6.55 -8.93
C ASN A 89 -6.70 5.11 -8.81
N ALA A 90 -6.83 4.39 -9.94
CA ALA A 90 -7.27 3.01 -9.93
C ALA A 90 -6.30 2.10 -9.17
N VAL A 91 -4.99 2.27 -9.36
CA VAL A 91 -3.97 1.49 -8.64
C VAL A 91 -3.96 1.84 -7.15
N THR A 92 -4.14 3.12 -6.80
CA THR A 92 -4.24 3.58 -5.39
C THR A 92 -5.51 3.03 -4.72
N GLN A 93 -6.64 2.99 -5.42
CA GLN A 93 -7.87 2.40 -4.91
C GLN A 93 -7.68 0.90 -4.65
N LYS A 94 -7.11 0.18 -5.61
CA LYS A 94 -6.79 -1.24 -5.46
C LYS A 94 -5.87 -1.50 -4.26
N MET A 95 -4.86 -0.66 -4.06
CA MET A 95 -3.99 -0.74 -2.89
C MET A 95 -4.80 -0.61 -1.58
N ASN A 96 -5.72 0.35 -1.49
CA ASN A 96 -6.55 0.52 -0.31
C ASN A 96 -7.47 -0.69 -0.05
N GLU A 97 -8.01 -1.29 -1.10
CA GLU A 97 -8.81 -2.52 -1.02
C GLU A 97 -7.99 -3.68 -0.44
N GLU A 98 -6.77 -3.89 -0.96
CA GLU A 98 -5.86 -4.95 -0.49
C GLU A 98 -5.37 -4.72 0.95
N VAL A 99 -5.12 -3.47 1.34
CA VAL A 99 -4.84 -3.13 2.76
C VAL A 99 -6.00 -3.56 3.65
N GLN A 100 -7.24 -3.28 3.24
CA GLN A 100 -8.42 -3.68 4.03
C GLN A 100 -8.60 -5.20 4.07
N GLU A 101 -8.30 -5.92 3.00
CA GLU A 101 -8.32 -7.38 2.98
C GLU A 101 -7.25 -7.97 3.91
N LEU A 102 -6.04 -7.43 3.89
CA LEU A 102 -4.96 -7.83 4.81
C LEU A 102 -5.36 -7.58 6.27
N LEU A 103 -5.96 -6.43 6.58
CA LEU A 103 -6.45 -6.13 7.92
C LEU A 103 -7.56 -7.08 8.35
N ARG A 104 -8.51 -7.40 7.46
CA ARG A 104 -9.55 -8.39 7.73
C ARG A 104 -8.96 -9.78 7.99
N ALA A 105 -7.97 -10.19 7.19
CA ALA A 105 -7.25 -11.45 7.40
C ALA A 105 -6.53 -11.45 8.76
N ALA A 106 -5.82 -10.37 9.10
CA ALA A 106 -5.12 -10.22 10.38
C ALA A 106 -6.09 -10.25 11.57
N GLN A 107 -7.23 -9.57 11.50
CA GLN A 107 -8.25 -9.57 12.55
C GLN A 107 -8.94 -10.94 12.73
N ALA A 108 -9.02 -11.73 11.65
CA ALA A 108 -9.58 -13.09 11.71
C ALA A 108 -8.57 -14.12 12.28
N THR A 109 -7.33 -13.71 12.55
CA THR A 109 -6.30 -14.60 13.10
C THR A 109 -6.19 -14.51 14.61
N SER A 110 -5.53 -15.51 15.20
CA SER A 110 -5.25 -15.60 16.64
C SER A 110 -4.05 -14.74 17.09
N LEU A 111 -3.74 -13.64 16.40
CA LEU A 111 -2.57 -12.80 16.70
C LEU A 111 -2.69 -12.15 18.08
N SER A 112 -1.53 -11.93 18.71
CA SER A 112 -1.49 -11.15 19.95
C SER A 112 -1.89 -9.68 19.69
N PRO A 113 -2.48 -8.98 20.67
CA PRO A 113 -2.87 -7.58 20.51
C PRO A 113 -1.72 -6.68 20.02
N ALA A 114 -0.50 -6.90 20.53
CA ALA A 114 0.68 -6.14 20.10
C ALA A 114 1.04 -6.34 18.61
N GLN A 115 0.85 -7.56 18.08
CA GLN A 115 1.10 -7.85 16.66
C GLN A 115 0.00 -7.27 15.77
N LEU A 116 -1.26 -7.32 16.24
CA LEU A 116 -2.37 -6.72 15.54
C LEU A 116 -2.23 -5.19 15.49
N ASP A 117 -1.84 -4.56 16.60
CA ASP A 117 -1.60 -3.11 16.67
C ASP A 117 -0.45 -2.67 15.75
N ALA A 118 0.63 -3.46 15.68
CA ALA A 118 1.73 -3.20 14.75
C ALA A 118 1.25 -3.23 13.30
N LEU A 119 0.49 -4.27 12.92
CA LEU A 119 -0.09 -4.40 11.58
C LEU A 119 -1.06 -3.27 11.25
N LEU A 120 -1.92 -2.88 12.19
CA LEU A 120 -2.85 -1.77 12.02
C LEU A 120 -2.12 -0.44 11.82
N LYS A 121 -1.05 -0.21 12.58
CA LYS A 121 -0.20 0.97 12.43
C LYS A 121 0.46 0.99 11.05
N SER A 122 1.08 -0.10 10.62
CA SER A 122 1.73 -0.14 9.31
C SER A 122 0.75 -0.08 8.14
N ALA A 123 -0.45 -0.66 8.28
CA ALA A 123 -1.52 -0.49 7.29
C ALA A 123 -1.97 0.96 7.18
N LYS A 124 -2.04 1.68 8.31
CA LYS A 124 -2.33 3.10 8.34
C LYS A 124 -1.21 3.93 7.70
N ASP A 125 0.05 3.61 7.99
CA ASP A 125 1.20 4.29 7.37
C ASP A 125 1.18 4.17 5.84
N VAL A 126 0.71 3.03 5.29
CA VAL A 126 0.50 2.85 3.83
C VAL A 126 -0.62 3.75 3.29
N GLN A 127 -1.71 3.92 4.03
CA GLN A 127 -2.85 4.75 3.61
C GLN A 127 -2.56 6.26 3.72
N ASP A 128 -1.68 6.64 4.64
CA ASP A 128 -1.33 8.04 4.90
C ASP A 128 -0.21 8.57 3.99
N ALA A 129 0.65 7.69 3.46
CA ALA A 129 1.70 7.97 2.47
C ALA A 129 1.14 8.48 1.13
#